data_AF-A0A4R3ARC4-F1
#
_entry.id   AF-A0A4R3ARC4-F1
#
_cell.length_a   1.000
_cell.length_b   1.000
_cell.length_c   1.000
_cell.angle_alpha   90.00
_cell.angle_beta   90.00
_cell.angle_gamma   90.00
#
_symmetry.space_group_name_H-M   'P 1'
#
loop_
_entity.id
_entity.type
_entity.pdbx_description
1 polymer ?
#
loop_
_entity_poly.entity_id
_entity_poly.type
_entity_poly.pdbx_seq_one_letter_code
_entity_poly.pdbx_strand_id
1 'polypeptide(L)'
;MKAIRISLNELMKIGKQQEIDGDSNGAIKSYRAIIGKDPLHVQAYNRLMIVYHRQKKYKMEIAIIKKALQAYEKDVQQDLLAWKSENSTSAALSHNLAKALGLVDDNGFPIFEEPQIMRWRKRLANLERKIKLENDPRKKKKVR
;
A
#
# COMPACT_ATOMS: atom_id res chain seq x y z
N MET A 1 1.77 25.49 -24.29
CA MET A 1 2.46 25.42 -22.98
C MET A 1 2.87 23.97 -22.73
N LYS A 2 4.16 23.63 -22.76
CA LYS A 2 4.63 22.28 -22.43
C LYS A 2 4.42 22.09 -20.91
N ALA A 3 3.54 21.18 -20.52
CA ALA A 3 3.43 20.79 -19.12
C ALA A 3 4.81 20.29 -18.66
N ILE A 4 5.42 20.99 -17.71
CA ILE A 4 6.71 20.61 -17.13
C ILE A 4 6.52 19.20 -16.56
N ARG A 5 7.18 18.21 -17.14
CA ARG A 5 7.07 16.81 -16.72
C ARG A 5 7.95 16.63 -15.48
N ILE A 6 7.41 16.98 -14.32
CA ILE A 6 8.11 16.83 -13.03
C ILE A 6 8.45 15.36 -12.80
N SER A 7 9.70 15.05 -12.46
CA SER A 7 10.16 13.68 -12.20
C SER A 7 9.63 13.13 -10.87
N LEU A 8 9.66 11.82 -10.67
CA LEU A 8 9.25 11.19 -9.40
C LEU A 8 10.11 11.68 -8.23
N ASN A 9 11.43 11.73 -8.45
CA ASN A 9 12.38 12.22 -7.46
C ASN A 9 12.11 13.68 -7.08
N GLU A 10 11.76 14.52 -8.05
CA GLU A 10 11.45 15.92 -7.80
C GLU A 10 10.12 16.07 -7.03
N LEU A 11 9.08 15.32 -7.42
CA LEU A 11 7.84 15.25 -6.64
C LEU A 11 8.10 14.76 -5.20
N MET A 12 9.06 13.86 -5.01
CA MET A 12 9.40 13.33 -3.69
C MET A 12 10.10 14.39 -2.83
N LYS A 13 10.99 15.20 -3.43
CA LYS A 13 11.61 16.35 -2.75
C LYS A 13 10.57 17.40 -2.38
N ILE A 14 9.71 17.79 -3.32
CA ILE A 14 8.62 18.76 -3.09
C ILE A 14 7.71 18.28 -1.97
N GLY A 15 7.25 17.03 -2.01
CA GLY A 15 6.38 16.46 -0.97
C GLY A 15 7.02 16.45 0.42
N LYS A 16 8.33 16.17 0.52
CA LYS A 16 9.06 16.24 1.79
C LYS A 16 9.20 17.67 2.28
N GLN A 17 9.50 18.62 1.40
CA GLN A 17 9.59 20.04 1.75
C GLN A 17 8.25 20.57 2.26
N GLN A 18 7.15 20.25 1.58
CA GLN A 18 5.80 20.59 2.02
C GLN A 18 5.45 20.02 3.40
N GLU A 19 5.93 18.82 3.74
CA GLU A 19 5.77 18.31 5.11
C GLU A 19 6.56 19.09 6.16
N ILE A 20 7.75 19.59 5.81
CA ILE A 20 8.58 20.43 6.69
C ILE A 20 7.90 21.78 6.88
N ASP A 21 7.36 22.35 5.80
CA ASP A 21 6.68 23.65 5.80
C ASP A 21 5.29 23.59 6.49
N GLY A 22 4.85 22.39 6.90
CA GLY A 22 3.53 22.18 7.49
C GLY A 22 2.38 22.15 6.47
N ASP A 23 2.67 22.31 5.16
CA ASP A 23 1.70 22.11 4.08
C ASP A 23 1.40 20.62 3.84
N SER A 24 0.68 20.08 4.80
CA SER A 24 0.11 18.76 4.80
C SER A 24 -0.73 18.44 3.57
N ASN A 25 -1.45 19.43 3.01
CA ASN A 25 -2.32 19.20 1.86
C ASN A 25 -1.53 19.17 0.55
N GLY A 26 -0.53 20.04 0.39
CA GLY A 26 0.44 19.99 -0.70
C GLY A 26 1.19 18.67 -0.72
N ALA A 27 1.71 18.23 0.43
CA ALA A 27 2.43 16.96 0.54
C ALA A 27 1.55 15.77 0.08
N ILE A 28 0.28 15.74 0.48
CA ILE A 28 -0.68 14.73 0.02
C ILE A 28 -0.82 14.74 -1.50
N LYS A 29 -0.93 15.92 -2.12
CA LYS A 29 -1.04 16.05 -3.59
C LYS A 29 0.22 15.51 -4.28
N SER A 30 1.40 15.88 -3.78
CA SER A 30 2.69 15.44 -4.33
C SER A 30 2.85 13.91 -4.25
N TYR A 31 2.55 13.29 -3.11
CA TYR A 31 2.63 11.83 -2.96
C TYR A 31 1.57 11.09 -3.78
N ARG A 32 0.35 11.63 -3.90
CA ARG A 32 -0.67 11.07 -4.80
C ARG A 32 -0.25 11.15 -6.26
N ALA A 33 0.43 12.22 -6.67
CA ALA A 33 0.96 12.35 -8.03
C ALA A 33 2.05 11.30 -8.31
N ILE A 34 2.91 10.99 -7.34
CA ILE A 34 3.88 9.89 -7.45
C ILE A 34 3.16 8.56 -7.62
N ILE A 35 2.21 8.24 -6.73
CA ILE A 35 1.45 6.98 -6.78
C ILE A 35 0.66 6.84 -8.09
N GLY A 36 0.20 7.95 -8.67
CA GLY A 36 -0.48 7.93 -9.97
C GLY A 36 0.43 7.60 -11.15
N LYS A 37 1.74 7.86 -11.02
CA LYS A 37 2.75 7.56 -12.05
C LYS A 37 3.44 6.22 -11.80
N ASP A 38 3.66 5.87 -10.54
CA ASP A 38 4.26 4.63 -10.07
C ASP A 38 3.39 4.04 -8.95
N PRO A 39 2.46 3.12 -9.30
CA PRO A 39 1.55 2.50 -8.35
C PRO A 39 2.20 1.64 -7.27
N LEU A 40 3.49 1.32 -7.38
CA LEU A 40 4.24 0.48 -6.45
C LEU A 40 5.26 1.27 -5.62
N HIS A 41 5.28 2.61 -5.76
CA HIS A 41 6.26 3.46 -5.08
C HIS A 41 6.14 3.44 -3.55
N VAL A 42 6.84 2.52 -2.89
CA VAL A 42 6.75 2.24 -1.45
C VAL A 42 6.95 3.49 -0.59
N GLN A 43 7.95 4.31 -0.91
CA GLN A 43 8.26 5.51 -0.11
C GLN A 43 7.12 6.54 -0.13
N ALA A 44 6.45 6.74 -1.27
CA ALA A 44 5.36 7.70 -1.40
C ALA A 44 4.14 7.26 -0.60
N TYR A 45 3.79 5.97 -0.65
CA TYR A 45 2.75 5.41 0.22
C TYR A 45 3.08 5.59 1.70
N ASN A 46 4.31 5.26 2.11
CA ASN A 46 4.74 5.38 3.50
C ASN A 46 4.62 6.82 4.03
N ARG A 47 5.08 7.81 3.25
CA ARG A 47 4.94 9.22 3.62
C ARG A 47 3.49 9.64 3.66
N LEU A 48 2.68 9.26 2.67
CA LEU A 48 1.25 9.57 2.64
C LEU A 48 0.51 9.00 3.86
N MET A 49 0.82 7.77 4.28
CA MET A 49 0.26 7.17 5.49
C MET A 49 0.67 7.96 6.75
N ILE A 50 1.93 8.39 6.87
CA ILE A 50 2.40 9.22 7.98
C ILE A 50 1.66 10.56 8.04
N VAL A 51 1.49 11.23 6.90
CA VAL A 51 0.78 12.50 6.82
C VAL A 51 -0.69 12.36 7.27
N TYR A 52 -1.40 11.33 6.78
CA TYR A 52 -2.78 11.07 7.24
C TYR A 52 -2.84 10.71 8.73
N HIS A 53 -1.88 9.94 9.22
CA HIS A 53 -1.80 9.56 10.62
C HIS A 53 -1.66 10.77 11.53
N ARG A 54 -0.76 11.70 11.19
CA ARG A 54 -0.54 12.96 11.93
C ARG A 54 -1.79 13.82 11.98
N GLN A 55 -2.57 13.84 10.89
CA GLN A 55 -3.85 14.55 10.82
C GLN A 55 -5.00 13.78 11.49
N LYS A 56 -4.75 12.63 12.12
CA LYS A 56 -5.75 11.71 12.69
C LYS A 56 -6.82 11.27 11.69
N LYS A 57 -6.54 11.36 10.38
CA LYS A 57 -7.44 10.95 9.28
C LYS A 57 -7.33 9.45 9.03
N TYR A 58 -7.60 8.63 10.05
CA TYR A 58 -7.38 7.18 10.01
C TYR A 58 -8.19 6.46 8.93
N LYS A 59 -9.40 6.93 8.61
CA LYS A 59 -10.21 6.39 7.50
C LYS A 59 -9.50 6.56 6.14
N MET A 60 -8.89 7.72 5.91
CA MET A 60 -8.11 7.98 4.69
C MET A 60 -6.83 7.14 4.67
N GLU A 61 -6.15 7.02 5.82
CA GLU A 61 -4.96 6.18 5.96
C GLU A 61 -5.25 4.72 5.60
N ILE A 62 -6.35 4.15 6.11
CA ILE A 62 -6.81 2.80 5.78
C ILE A 62 -7.07 2.65 4.27
N ALA A 63 -7.77 3.61 3.65
CA ALA A 63 -8.05 3.56 2.22
C ALA A 63 -6.75 3.54 1.39
N ILE A 64 -5.74 4.32 1.79
CA ILE A 64 -4.43 4.32 1.13
C ILE A 64 -3.68 3.01 1.34
N ILE A 65 -3.71 2.42 2.55
CA ILE A 65 -3.08 1.11 2.79
C ILE A 65 -3.72 0.04 1.91
N LYS A 66 -5.06 0.00 1.83
CA LYS A 66 -5.78 -0.95 0.97
C LYS A 66 -5.41 -0.77 -0.50
N LYS A 67 -5.30 0.47 -0.98
CA LYS A 67 -4.85 0.75 -2.34
C LYS A 67 -3.41 0.24 -2.60
N ALA A 68 -2.51 0.41 -1.64
CA ALA A 68 -1.12 -0.04 -1.76
C ALA A 68 -1.04 -1.58 -1.85
N LEU A 69 -1.80 -2.28 -1.00
CA LEU A 69 -1.90 -3.74 -1.03
C LEU A 69 -2.50 -4.24 -2.35
N GLN A 70 -3.57 -3.59 -2.84
CA GLN A 70 -4.19 -3.95 -4.11
C GLN A 70 -3.24 -3.74 -5.31
N ALA A 71 -2.45 -2.66 -5.29
CA ALA A 71 -1.46 -2.42 -6.34
C ALA A 71 -0.39 -3.53 -6.37
N TYR A 72 0.10 -3.93 -5.19
CA TYR A 72 1.04 -5.04 -5.04
C TYR A 72 0.43 -6.38 -5.49
N GLU A 73 -0.78 -6.71 -5.03
CA GLU A 73 -1.46 -7.94 -5.43
C GLU A 73 -1.65 -8.03 -6.94
N LYS A 74 -1.98 -6.90 -7.59
CA LYS A 74 -2.11 -6.82 -9.05
C LYS A 74 -0.78 -7.06 -9.77
N ASP A 75 0.30 -6.48 -9.26
CA ASP A 75 1.64 -6.65 -9.83
C ASP A 75 2.09 -8.12 -9.76
N VAL A 76 1.97 -8.74 -8.59
CA VAL A 76 2.24 -10.17 -8.39
C VAL A 76 1.36 -11.05 -9.30
N GLN A 77 0.09 -10.71 -9.46
CA GLN A 77 -0.80 -11.42 -10.39
C GLN A 77 -0.34 -11.29 -11.84
N GLN A 78 0.13 -10.12 -12.25
CA GLN A 78 0.63 -9.90 -13.62
C GLN A 78 1.90 -10.72 -13.88
N ASP A 79 2.84 -10.73 -12.94
CA ASP A 79 4.04 -11.57 -13.02
C ASP A 79 3.70 -13.06 -13.10
N LEU A 80 2.76 -13.51 -12.27
CA LEU A 80 2.29 -14.90 -12.28
C LEU A 80 1.64 -15.27 -13.62
N LEU A 81 0.84 -14.37 -14.20
CA LEU A 81 0.20 -14.60 -15.50
C LEU A 81 1.23 -14.63 -16.64
N ALA A 82 2.19 -13.70 -16.64
CA ALA A 82 3.27 -13.67 -17.62
C ALA A 82 4.07 -14.98 -17.59
N TRP A 83 4.52 -15.38 -16.40
CA TRP A 83 5.23 -16.63 -16.22
C TRP A 83 4.43 -17.85 -16.67
N LYS A 84 3.14 -17.94 -16.31
CA LYS A 84 2.25 -19.03 -16.75
C LYS A 84 2.13 -19.10 -18.28
N SER A 85 2.04 -17.93 -18.94
CA SER A 85 1.91 -17.85 -20.39
C SER A 85 3.17 -18.31 -21.12
N GLU A 86 4.35 -18.04 -20.55
CA GLU A 86 5.64 -18.45 -21.10
C GLU A 86 5.96 -19.92 -20.83
N ASN A 87 5.40 -20.50 -19.77
CA ASN A 87 5.79 -21.79 -19.22
C ASN A 87 4.60 -22.76 -19.09
N SER A 88 3.63 -22.78 -20.01
CA SER A 88 2.33 -23.46 -19.80
C SER A 88 2.43 -24.93 -19.32
N THR A 89 3.39 -25.70 -19.82
CA THR A 89 3.60 -27.12 -19.46
C THR A 89 4.31 -27.29 -18.12
N SER A 90 5.33 -26.48 -17.85
CA SER A 90 6.07 -26.45 -16.59
C SER A 90 5.31 -25.72 -15.49
N ALA A 91 4.37 -24.84 -15.81
CA ALA A 91 3.69 -23.99 -14.86
C ALA A 91 2.77 -24.77 -13.92
N ALA A 92 2.08 -25.79 -14.44
CA ALA A 92 1.28 -26.70 -13.63
C ALA A 92 2.16 -27.51 -12.67
N LEU A 93 3.30 -28.02 -13.16
CA LEU A 93 4.25 -28.80 -12.35
C LEU A 93 4.94 -27.93 -11.29
N SER A 94 5.41 -26.74 -11.68
CA SER A 94 6.07 -25.77 -10.82
C SER A 94 5.11 -25.16 -9.81
N HIS A 95 3.82 -24.95 -10.14
CA HIS A 95 2.82 -24.50 -9.17
C HIS A 95 2.52 -25.58 -8.13
N ASN A 96 2.31 -26.83 -8.55
CA ASN A 96 2.11 -27.96 -7.64
C ASN A 96 3.34 -28.18 -6.75
N LEU A 97 4.54 -28.06 -7.31
CA LEU A 97 5.79 -28.14 -6.56
C LEU A 97 5.93 -26.97 -5.57
N ALA A 98 5.69 -25.72 -5.99
CA ALA A 98 5.75 -24.56 -5.13
C ALA A 98 4.74 -24.63 -3.98
N LYS A 99 3.53 -25.15 -4.25
CA LYS A 99 2.51 -25.43 -3.23
C LYS A 99 2.96 -26.53 -2.26
N ALA A 100 3.49 -27.64 -2.79
CA ALA A 100 4.02 -28.74 -1.96
C ALA A 100 5.21 -28.32 -1.09
N LEU A 101 6.03 -27.39 -1.58
CA LEU A 101 7.15 -26.79 -0.85
C LEU A 101 6.72 -25.67 0.11
N GLY A 102 5.44 -25.29 0.15
CA GLY A 102 4.95 -24.21 1.01
C GLY A 102 5.52 -22.84 0.65
N LEU A 103 5.83 -22.61 -0.63
CA LEU A 103 6.30 -21.32 -1.13
C LEU A 103 5.14 -20.39 -1.54
N VAL A 104 3.98 -20.98 -1.85
CA VAL A 104 2.77 -20.24 -2.24
C VAL A 104 1.53 -20.76 -1.50
N ASP A 105 0.55 -19.88 -1.28
CA ASP A 105 -0.73 -20.19 -0.66
C ASP A 105 -1.66 -20.97 -1.61
N ASP A 106 -2.86 -21.32 -1.14
CA ASP A 106 -3.87 -22.02 -1.96
C ASP A 106 -4.31 -21.25 -3.21
N ASN A 107 -4.11 -19.93 -3.22
CA ASN A 107 -4.43 -19.05 -4.34
C ASN A 107 -3.23 -18.82 -5.26
N GLY A 108 -2.04 -19.35 -4.91
CA GLY A 108 -0.81 -19.21 -5.66
C GLY A 108 0.00 -17.94 -5.36
N PHE A 109 -0.30 -17.22 -4.28
CA PHE A 109 0.49 -16.07 -3.84
C PHE A 109 1.68 -16.49 -2.98
N PRO A 110 2.83 -15.80 -3.05
CA PRO A 110 3.98 -16.11 -2.20
C PRO A 110 3.64 -16.10 -0.70
N ILE A 111 4.01 -17.17 0.00
CA ILE A 111 3.88 -17.26 1.48
C ILE A 111 4.82 -16.27 2.16
N PHE A 112 5.97 -15.97 1.53
CA PHE A 112 6.86 -14.92 1.97
C PHE A 112 6.50 -13.59 1.28
N GLU A 113 5.77 -12.73 1.99
CA GLU A 113 5.49 -11.37 1.55
C GLU A 113 6.70 -10.45 1.82
N GLU A 114 6.91 -9.45 0.96
CA GLU A 114 7.95 -8.45 1.20
C GLU A 114 7.76 -7.76 2.57
N PRO A 115 8.84 -7.45 3.31
CA PRO A 115 8.74 -6.87 4.65
C PRO A 115 7.87 -5.60 4.74
N GLN A 116 7.79 -4.79 3.66
CA GLN A 116 6.86 -3.65 3.64
C GLN A 116 5.38 -4.05 3.65
N ILE A 117 5.00 -5.12 2.96
CA ILE A 117 3.61 -5.59 2.86
C ILE A 117 3.13 -6.07 4.23
N MET A 118 3.97 -6.86 4.92
CA MET A 118 3.73 -7.28 6.29
C MET A 118 3.52 -6.09 7.24
N ARG A 119 4.35 -5.04 7.11
CA ARG A 119 4.22 -3.80 7.88
C ARG A 119 2.90 -3.08 7.58
N TRP A 120 2.50 -3.01 6.31
CA TRP A 120 1.23 -2.41 5.88
C TRP A 120 0.03 -3.19 6.41
N ARG A 121 0.02 -4.52 6.33
CA ARG A 121 -1.05 -5.37 6.90
C ARG A 121 -1.17 -5.19 8.42
N LYS A 122 -0.04 -5.18 9.13
CA LYS A 122 -0.03 -4.92 10.59
C LYS A 122 -0.57 -3.53 10.92
N ARG A 123 -0.16 -2.50 10.17
CA ARG A 123 -0.64 -1.13 10.34
C ARG A 123 -2.15 -1.03 10.09
N LEU A 124 -2.64 -1.67 9.02
CA LEU A 124 -4.06 -1.75 8.69
C LEU A 124 -4.88 -2.36 9.82
N ALA A 125 -4.48 -3.54 10.30
CA ALA A 125 -5.17 -4.25 11.39
C ALA A 125 -5.23 -3.40 12.67
N ASN A 126 -4.15 -2.70 13.01
CA ASN A 126 -4.12 -1.82 14.17
C ASN A 126 -5.06 -0.61 14.03
N LEU A 127 -5.12 0.00 12.85
CA LEU A 127 -6.02 1.12 12.58
C LEU A 127 -7.49 0.68 12.56
N GLU A 128 -7.81 -0.46 11.93
CA GLU A 128 -9.16 -1.02 11.92
C GLU A 128 -9.63 -1.36 13.34
N ARG A 129 -8.76 -1.96 14.17
CA ARG A 129 -9.02 -2.20 15.59
C ARG A 129 -9.28 -0.89 16.34
N LYS A 130 -8.46 0.15 16.10
CA LYS A 130 -8.61 1.46 16.72
C LYS A 130 -9.96 2.11 16.37
N ILE A 131 -10.33 2.12 15.10
CA ILE A 131 -11.63 2.67 14.65
C ILE A 131 -12.80 1.87 15.23
N LYS A 132 -12.71 0.54 15.27
CA LYS A 132 -13.73 -0.30 15.90
C LYS A 132 -13.92 0.05 17.37
N LEU A 133 -12.83 0.25 18.12
CA LEU A 133 -12.86 0.64 19.52
C LEU A 133 -13.41 2.06 19.74
N GLU A 134 -13.11 3.00 18.84
CA GLU A 134 -13.63 4.38 18.88
C GLU A 134 -15.13 4.44 18.58
N ASN A 135 -15.61 3.52 17.74
CA ASN A 135 -17.03 3.40 17.41
C ASN A 135 -17.83 2.55 18.41
N ASP A 136 -17.21 1.91 19.41
CA ASP A 136 -17.93 1.10 20.40
C ASP A 136 -18.86 1.98 21.27
N PRO A 137 -20.19 1.77 21.21
CA PRO A 137 -21.15 2.59 21.96
C PRO A 137 -20.97 2.49 23.48
N ARG A 138 -20.34 1.42 24.00
CA ARG A 138 -20.06 1.27 25.44
C ARG A 138 -18.99 2.23 25.95
N LYS A 139 -18.06 2.68 25.09
CA LYS A 139 -17.10 3.74 25.46
C LYS A 139 -17.70 5.14 25.36
N LYS A 140 -18.59 5.39 24.40
CA LYS A 140 -19.27 6.70 24.25
C LYS A 140 -20.17 7.07 25.44
N LYS A 141 -20.74 6.07 26.14
CA LYS A 141 -21.57 6.30 27.34
C LYS A 141 -20.79 6.68 28.61
N LYS A 142 -19.46 6.49 28.67
CA LYS A 142 -18.65 6.82 29.86
C LYS A 142 -18.18 8.28 29.92
N VAL A 143 -18.47 9.08 28.90
CA VAL A 143 -18.04 10.50 28.79
C VAL A 143 -19.26 11.44 28.77
N ARG A 144 -20.40 10.99 29.30
CA ARG A 144 -21.61 11.81 29.46
C ARG A 144 -21.99 11.89 30.92
#